data_AF-A0A162QET4-F1
#
_entry.id   AF-A0A162QET4-F1
#
_cell.length_a   1.000
_cell.length_b   1.000
_cell.length_c   1.000
_cell.angle_alpha   90.00
_cell.angle_beta   90.00
_cell.angle_gamma   90.00
#
_symmetry.space_group_name_H-M   'P 1'
#
loop_
_entity.id
_entity.type
_entity.pdbx_description
1 polymer ?
#
loop_
_entity_poly.entity_id
_entity_poly.type
_entity_poly.pdbx_seq_one_letter_code
_entity_poly.pdbx_strand_id
1 'polypeptide(L)'
;MSLWTKAQQLQGEALRQVQAVYGEHFPIEVRHFLAPWIESKIMQVLSDVDPDNPQHEQYAASVVGALIQELESKAQALTNEEFFLTKIKLQGAAEMFRQRYSQNPLGLLRIIRHCLGTELKLVQQAENMSLGMSSNPAALLPDASGEILQQLDILRQRTQETSEDLRRMEQEQEAFALEYHELTKIQANLTHLQNQAPSQQKNDFEKQLRIKKEMSEHKLNVKVLAELLQMRMALAEKHKETLMLIENLQARVLDDELIRWKREQQLAGNGVPFHSNLDSIQEWCEGLAEIIWLNRQQIKEAERLRAKFPIMQANNTDHVPALNTQITQLLSSLVTSTFIIERQPPQVMKTNTRFTAMVRLLVGGKLNVHMTPPQVTVSIISEQQANTLLKNDKMAKGEASGEILNNTGTMEYQKASRQLSVSFRLTLDLQLISDFIRVR
;
A
#
# COMPACT_ATOMS: atom_id res chain seq x y z
N MET A 1 -9.35 -19.90 23.85
CA MET A 1 -10.27 -19.14 22.96
C MET A 1 -11.36 -20.09 22.48
N SER A 2 -12.62 -19.64 22.43
CA SER A 2 -13.73 -20.44 21.89
C SER A 2 -13.50 -20.79 20.42
N LEU A 3 -14.07 -21.89 19.94
CA LEU A 3 -13.97 -22.29 18.53
C LEU A 3 -14.53 -21.18 17.64
N TRP A 4 -15.64 -20.57 18.05
CA TRP A 4 -16.27 -19.47 17.32
C TRP A 4 -15.35 -18.25 17.20
N THR A 5 -14.67 -17.86 18.28
CA THR A 5 -13.72 -16.74 18.25
C THR A 5 -12.60 -17.01 17.25
N LYS A 6 -12.09 -18.24 17.18
CA LYS A 6 -11.06 -18.63 16.20
C LYS A 6 -11.62 -18.62 14.77
N ALA A 7 -12.84 -19.10 14.57
CA ALA A 7 -13.50 -19.09 13.26
C ALA A 7 -13.73 -17.66 12.74
N GLN A 8 -14.05 -16.71 13.62
CA GLN A 8 -14.19 -15.29 13.29
C GLN A 8 -12.88 -14.61 12.87
N GLN A 9 -11.73 -15.17 13.26
CA GLN A 9 -10.40 -14.65 12.90
C GLN A 9 -9.91 -15.21 11.55
N LEU A 10 -10.60 -16.18 10.96
CA LEU A 10 -10.29 -16.68 9.63
C LEU A 10 -10.45 -15.55 8.60
N GLN A 11 -9.63 -15.58 7.54
CA GLN A 11 -9.65 -14.59 6.47
C GLN A 11 -9.85 -15.25 5.11
N GLY A 12 -10.23 -14.46 4.10
CA GLY A 12 -10.32 -14.92 2.71
C GLY A 12 -11.36 -16.03 2.49
N GLU A 13 -10.96 -17.09 1.77
CA GLU A 13 -11.84 -18.19 1.39
C GLU A 13 -12.33 -19.01 2.59
N ALA A 14 -11.48 -19.22 3.60
CA ALA A 14 -11.84 -19.97 4.81
C ALA A 14 -13.01 -19.33 5.56
N LEU A 15 -13.02 -18.00 5.70
CA LEU A 15 -14.15 -17.29 6.31
C LEU A 15 -15.43 -17.39 5.48
N ARG A 16 -15.32 -17.30 4.14
CA ARG A 16 -16.47 -17.47 3.24
C ARG A 16 -17.05 -18.87 3.33
N GLN A 17 -16.20 -19.89 3.44
CA GLN A 17 -16.65 -21.27 3.64
C GLN A 17 -17.39 -21.44 4.97
N VAL A 18 -16.90 -20.85 6.07
CA VAL A 18 -17.64 -20.84 7.35
C VAL A 18 -19.01 -20.19 7.18
N GLN A 19 -19.08 -19.03 6.53
CA GLN A 19 -20.35 -18.31 6.29
C GLN A 19 -21.34 -19.13 5.44
N ALA A 20 -20.86 -19.84 4.42
CA ALA A 20 -21.69 -20.59 3.49
C ALA A 20 -22.38 -21.82 4.12
N VAL A 21 -21.85 -22.35 5.22
CA VAL A 21 -22.42 -23.52 5.90
C VAL A 21 -23.62 -23.12 6.78
N TYR A 22 -23.72 -21.84 7.16
CA TYR A 22 -24.87 -21.29 7.87
C TYR A 22 -25.93 -20.78 6.89
N GLY A 23 -27.18 -21.16 7.11
CA GLY A 23 -28.30 -20.83 6.23
C GLY A 23 -29.64 -20.95 6.94
N GLU A 24 -30.74 -21.07 6.19
CA GLU A 24 -32.09 -21.16 6.77
C GLU A 24 -32.26 -22.37 7.69
N HIS A 25 -31.51 -23.45 7.45
CA HIS A 25 -31.53 -24.69 8.23
C HIS A 25 -30.90 -24.52 9.62
N PHE A 26 -29.90 -23.64 9.75
CA PHE A 26 -29.25 -23.27 11.00
C PHE A 26 -28.67 -21.86 10.88
N PRO A 27 -29.38 -20.82 11.37
CA PRO A 27 -28.97 -19.42 11.20
C PRO A 27 -27.67 -19.10 11.93
N ILE A 28 -26.82 -18.27 11.32
CA ILE A 28 -25.52 -17.88 11.89
C ILE A 28 -25.69 -17.08 13.19
N GLU A 29 -26.80 -16.37 13.36
CA GLU A 29 -27.14 -15.64 14.58
C GLU A 29 -27.27 -16.59 15.78
N VAL A 30 -27.85 -17.78 15.58
CA VAL A 30 -27.93 -18.81 16.64
C VAL A 30 -26.53 -19.25 17.03
N ARG A 31 -25.66 -19.53 16.04
CA ARG A 31 -24.26 -19.90 16.28
C ARG A 31 -23.52 -18.81 17.07
N HIS A 32 -23.73 -17.55 16.72
CA HIS A 32 -23.05 -16.41 17.34
C HIS A 32 -23.50 -16.17 18.78
N PHE A 33 -24.80 -16.10 19.04
CA PHE A 33 -25.33 -15.73 20.36
C PHE A 33 -25.32 -16.88 21.38
N LEU A 34 -25.35 -18.14 20.90
CA LEU A 34 -25.29 -19.33 21.75
C LEU A 34 -23.95 -20.07 21.66
N ALA A 35 -22.90 -19.44 21.11
CA ALA A 35 -21.59 -20.07 20.96
C ALA A 35 -21.09 -20.78 22.24
N PRO A 36 -21.14 -20.17 23.45
CA PRO A 36 -20.66 -20.83 24.66
C PRO A 36 -21.47 -22.07 25.06
N TRP A 37 -22.79 -22.04 24.81
CA TRP A 37 -23.69 -23.14 25.15
C TRP A 37 -23.55 -24.30 24.16
N ILE A 38 -23.46 -23.98 22.86
CA ILE A 38 -23.27 -24.97 21.80
C ILE A 38 -21.93 -25.70 21.99
N GLU A 39 -20.85 -24.96 22.25
CA GLU A 39 -19.52 -25.55 22.41
C GLU A 39 -19.38 -26.38 23.69
N SER A 40 -20.11 -26.06 24.76
CA SER A 40 -20.06 -26.83 26.01
C SER A 40 -20.97 -28.06 25.99
N LYS A 41 -22.22 -27.92 25.58
CA LYS A 41 -23.22 -29.00 25.64
C LYS A 41 -23.32 -29.79 24.34
N ILE A 42 -23.46 -29.12 23.19
CA ILE A 42 -23.68 -29.82 21.92
C ILE A 42 -22.41 -30.53 21.46
N MET A 43 -21.23 -29.92 21.61
CA MET A 43 -19.97 -30.57 21.22
C MET A 43 -19.70 -31.86 22.03
N GLN A 44 -20.06 -31.87 23.31
CA GLN A 44 -20.00 -33.06 24.16
C GLN A 44 -21.01 -34.12 23.67
N VAL A 45 -22.27 -33.73 23.47
CA VAL A 45 -23.33 -34.61 22.97
C VAL A 45 -22.95 -35.25 21.63
N LEU A 46 -22.39 -34.49 20.69
CA LEU A 46 -21.98 -34.97 19.38
C LEU A 46 -20.78 -35.94 19.41
N SER A 47 -20.06 -36.00 20.53
CA SER A 47 -18.99 -36.98 20.74
C SER A 47 -19.53 -38.32 21.22
N ASP A 48 -20.63 -38.31 21.99
CA ASP A 48 -21.23 -39.51 22.60
C ASP A 48 -22.43 -40.06 21.82
N VAL A 49 -23.08 -39.22 21.00
CA VAL A 49 -24.29 -39.56 20.24
C VAL A 49 -23.95 -39.76 18.77
N ASP A 50 -24.15 -40.99 18.30
CA ASP A 50 -24.20 -41.26 16.86
C ASP A 50 -25.54 -40.76 16.29
N PRO A 51 -25.54 -39.74 15.40
CA PRO A 51 -26.76 -39.20 14.78
C PRO A 51 -27.44 -40.19 13.82
N ASP A 52 -26.80 -41.32 13.50
CA ASP A 52 -27.33 -42.36 12.63
C ASP A 52 -27.90 -43.55 13.40
N ASN A 53 -27.79 -43.55 14.74
CA ASN A 53 -28.41 -44.54 15.61
C ASN A 53 -29.80 -44.09 16.11
N PRO A 54 -30.90 -44.75 15.69
CA PRO A 54 -32.26 -44.40 16.11
C PRO A 54 -32.51 -44.56 17.62
N GLN A 55 -31.67 -45.30 18.34
CA GLN A 55 -31.81 -45.44 19.80
C GLN A 55 -31.53 -44.13 20.56
N HIS A 56 -30.85 -43.16 19.93
CA HIS A 56 -30.53 -41.87 20.55
C HIS A 56 -31.58 -40.78 20.31
N GLU A 57 -32.68 -41.10 19.63
CA GLU A 57 -33.70 -40.10 19.23
C GLU A 57 -34.33 -39.37 20.42
N GLN A 58 -34.65 -40.09 21.51
CA GLN A 58 -35.20 -39.47 22.73
C GLN A 58 -34.21 -38.51 23.39
N TYR A 59 -32.93 -38.88 23.41
CA TYR A 59 -31.88 -38.02 23.96
C TYR A 59 -31.65 -36.80 23.05
N ALA A 60 -31.62 -36.99 21.73
CA ALA A 60 -31.55 -35.90 20.76
C ALA A 60 -32.73 -34.92 20.91
N ALA A 61 -33.95 -35.43 21.11
CA ALA A 61 -35.13 -34.60 21.36
C ALA A 61 -34.96 -33.73 22.61
N SER A 62 -34.40 -34.29 23.69
CA SER A 62 -34.12 -33.52 24.92
C SER A 62 -33.10 -32.41 24.71
N VAL A 63 -32.05 -32.67 23.91
CA VAL A 63 -30.99 -31.69 23.61
C VAL A 63 -31.52 -30.58 22.71
N VAL A 64 -32.31 -30.91 21.69
CA VAL A 64 -32.99 -29.91 20.84
C VAL A 64 -33.97 -29.07 21.65
N GLY A 65 -34.74 -29.69 22.55
CA GLY A 65 -35.60 -28.96 23.48
C GLY A 65 -34.82 -27.97 24.36
N ALA A 66 -33.68 -28.41 24.91
CA ALA A 66 -32.81 -27.54 25.71
C ALA A 66 -32.20 -26.38 24.89
N LEU A 67 -31.85 -26.62 23.62
CA LEU A 67 -31.37 -25.57 22.72
C LEU A 67 -32.44 -24.51 22.44
N ILE A 68 -33.69 -24.94 22.22
CA ILE A 68 -34.83 -24.03 22.02
C ILE A 68 -35.08 -23.20 23.28
N GLN A 69 -35.04 -23.81 24.46
CA GLN A 69 -35.19 -23.10 25.73
C GLN A 69 -34.07 -22.07 25.96
N GLU A 70 -32.82 -22.42 25.63
CA GLU A 70 -31.70 -21.50 25.74
C GLU A 70 -31.85 -20.31 24.77
N LEU A 71 -32.33 -20.55 23.55
CA LEU A 71 -32.62 -19.50 22.57
C LEU A 71 -33.68 -18.53 23.08
N GLU A 72 -34.79 -19.06 23.61
CA GLU A 72 -35.89 -18.26 24.16
C GLU A 72 -35.42 -17.45 25.38
N SER A 73 -34.68 -18.07 26.29
CA SER A 73 -34.06 -17.40 27.45
C SER A 73 -33.11 -16.28 27.02
N LYS A 74 -32.24 -16.55 26.05
CA LYS A 74 -31.30 -15.56 25.51
C LYS A 74 -32.02 -14.40 24.84
N ALA A 75 -33.08 -14.67 24.08
CA ALA A 75 -33.90 -13.62 23.45
C ALA A 75 -34.66 -12.77 24.49
N GLN A 76 -35.10 -13.36 25.61
CA GLN A 76 -35.75 -12.63 26.71
C GLN A 76 -34.76 -11.77 27.50
N ALA A 77 -33.52 -12.23 27.68
CA ALA A 77 -32.46 -11.50 28.36
C ALA A 77 -31.99 -10.24 27.59
N LEU A 78 -32.24 -10.17 26.28
CA LEU A 78 -31.96 -9.00 25.45
C LEU A 78 -33.07 -7.94 25.65
N THR A 79 -32.89 -7.06 26.64
CA THR A 79 -33.86 -5.99 27.00
C THR A 79 -33.57 -4.63 26.35
N ASN A 80 -32.39 -4.44 25.76
CA ASN A 80 -32.00 -3.18 25.12
C ASN A 80 -32.64 -3.05 23.73
N GLU A 81 -33.16 -1.85 23.41
CA GLU A 81 -33.85 -1.54 22.15
C GLU A 81 -32.99 -1.78 20.90
N GLU A 82 -31.66 -1.64 21.01
CA GLU A 82 -30.71 -1.91 19.92
C GLU A 82 -30.71 -3.38 19.46
N PHE A 83 -31.13 -4.31 20.32
CA PHE A 83 -31.20 -5.74 19.99
C PHE A 83 -32.60 -6.20 19.55
N PHE A 84 -33.51 -5.27 19.26
CA PHE A 84 -34.87 -5.57 18.82
C PHE A 84 -34.91 -6.55 17.64
N LEU A 85 -34.12 -6.29 16.59
CA LEU A 85 -34.05 -7.17 15.41
C LEU A 85 -33.46 -8.54 15.74
N THR A 86 -32.41 -8.57 16.55
CA THR A 86 -31.75 -9.81 17.00
C THR A 86 -32.72 -10.68 17.79
N LYS A 87 -33.52 -10.06 18.66
CA LYS A 87 -34.55 -10.76 19.44
C LYS A 87 -35.58 -11.44 18.55
N ILE A 88 -36.10 -10.74 17.54
CA ILE A 88 -37.03 -11.31 16.55
C ILE A 88 -36.38 -12.49 15.82
N LYS A 89 -35.12 -12.35 15.38
CA LYS A 89 -34.40 -13.43 14.69
C LYS A 89 -34.19 -14.67 15.57
N LEU A 90 -33.82 -14.50 16.85
CA LEU A 90 -33.63 -15.61 17.77
C LEU A 90 -34.95 -16.31 18.13
N GLN A 91 -36.04 -15.54 18.30
CA GLN A 91 -37.38 -16.10 18.50
C GLN A 91 -37.86 -16.86 17.26
N GLY A 92 -37.69 -16.29 16.07
CA GLY A 92 -38.01 -16.96 14.81
C GLY A 92 -37.20 -18.23 14.59
N ALA A 93 -35.92 -18.25 15.00
CA ALA A 93 -35.10 -19.46 14.94
C ALA A 93 -35.60 -20.55 15.91
N ALA A 94 -36.02 -20.18 17.13
CA ALA A 94 -36.59 -21.11 18.11
C ALA A 94 -37.90 -21.73 17.60
N GLU A 95 -38.80 -20.93 17.03
CA GLU A 95 -40.04 -21.40 16.40
C GLU A 95 -39.75 -22.32 15.21
N MET A 96 -38.82 -21.92 14.35
CA MET A 96 -38.40 -22.72 13.20
C MET A 96 -37.85 -24.08 13.64
N PHE A 97 -37.02 -24.14 14.68
CA PHE A 97 -36.51 -25.39 15.19
C PHE A 97 -37.61 -26.29 15.76
N ARG A 98 -38.59 -25.72 16.46
CA ARG A 98 -39.73 -26.44 17.00
C ARG A 98 -40.62 -27.03 15.90
N GLN A 99 -40.86 -26.27 14.82
CA GLN A 99 -41.68 -26.72 13.70
C GLN A 99 -40.97 -27.77 12.84
N ARG A 100 -39.69 -27.56 12.52
CA ARG A 100 -38.95 -28.38 11.54
C ARG A 100 -38.34 -29.64 12.14
N TYR A 101 -37.91 -29.60 13.41
CA TYR A 101 -37.11 -30.68 14.02
C TYR A 101 -37.79 -31.38 15.20
N SER A 102 -39.03 -31.04 15.56
CA SER A 102 -39.77 -31.76 16.61
C SER A 102 -40.01 -33.24 16.29
N GLN A 103 -40.22 -33.56 15.01
CA GLN A 103 -40.41 -34.92 14.51
C GLN A 103 -39.10 -35.57 13.99
N ASN A 104 -37.98 -34.83 14.00
CA ASN A 104 -36.67 -35.32 13.57
C ASN A 104 -35.53 -34.52 14.25
N PRO A 105 -35.31 -34.74 15.57
CA PRO A 105 -34.30 -34.01 16.32
C PRO A 105 -32.87 -34.38 15.89
N LEU A 106 -32.66 -35.61 15.42
CA LEU A 106 -31.37 -36.08 14.90
C LEU A 106 -30.94 -35.29 13.67
N GLY A 107 -31.88 -34.87 12.82
CA GLY A 107 -31.60 -34.03 11.65
C GLY A 107 -30.92 -32.70 12.01
N LEU A 108 -31.37 -32.03 13.07
CA LEU A 108 -30.75 -30.78 13.53
C LEU A 108 -29.34 -31.04 14.09
N LEU A 109 -29.14 -32.11 14.85
CA LEU A 109 -27.83 -32.46 15.37
C LEU A 109 -26.82 -32.77 14.24
N ARG A 110 -27.24 -33.43 13.16
CA ARG A 110 -26.38 -33.65 11.98
C ARG A 110 -25.95 -32.33 11.34
N ILE A 111 -26.87 -31.38 11.21
CA ILE A 111 -26.58 -30.05 10.68
C ILE A 111 -25.56 -29.34 11.57
N ILE A 112 -25.80 -29.29 12.89
CA ILE A 112 -24.89 -28.61 13.82
C ILE A 112 -23.51 -29.29 13.81
N ARG A 113 -23.46 -30.63 13.73
CA ARG A 113 -22.21 -31.38 13.59
C ARG A 113 -21.45 -31.01 12.32
N HIS A 114 -22.15 -30.88 11.20
CA HIS A 114 -21.54 -30.45 9.94
C HIS A 114 -20.97 -29.03 10.03
N CYS A 115 -21.72 -28.09 10.63
CA CYS A 115 -21.26 -26.72 10.85
C CYS A 115 -20.00 -26.69 11.72
N LEU A 116 -20.05 -27.27 12.92
CA LEU A 116 -18.93 -27.27 13.86
C LEU A 116 -17.72 -28.05 13.34
N GLY A 117 -17.95 -29.17 12.63
CA GLY A 117 -16.87 -29.95 12.01
C GLY A 117 -16.16 -29.16 10.91
N THR A 118 -16.91 -28.37 10.13
CA THR A 118 -16.33 -27.51 9.09
C THR A 118 -15.54 -26.36 9.72
N GLU A 119 -16.07 -25.71 10.77
CA GLU A 119 -15.32 -24.69 11.54
C GLU A 119 -14.01 -25.26 12.09
N LEU A 120 -14.07 -26.41 12.77
CA LEU A 120 -12.92 -27.04 13.38
C LEU A 120 -11.86 -27.39 12.34
N LYS A 121 -12.26 -27.96 11.20
CA LYS A 121 -11.36 -28.29 10.09
C LYS A 121 -10.66 -27.05 9.55
N LEU A 122 -11.40 -25.97 9.31
CA LEU A 122 -10.84 -24.74 8.74
C LEU A 122 -9.92 -24.03 9.74
N VAL A 123 -10.28 -24.00 11.02
CA VAL A 123 -9.43 -23.45 12.09
C VAL A 123 -8.16 -24.27 12.23
N GLN A 124 -8.23 -25.60 12.23
CA GLN A 124 -7.04 -26.47 12.27
C GLN A 124 -6.16 -26.30 11.02
N GLN A 125 -6.74 -26.13 9.84
CA GLN A 125 -5.98 -25.85 8.62
C GLN A 125 -5.24 -24.50 8.71
N ALA A 126 -5.88 -23.47 9.25
CA ALA A 126 -5.26 -22.17 9.48
C ALA A 126 -4.16 -22.23 10.56
N GLU A 127 -4.40 -22.95 11.67
CA GLU A 127 -3.41 -23.14 12.74
C GLU A 127 -2.20 -23.98 12.27
N ASN A 128 -2.43 -25.03 11.48
CA ASN A 128 -1.35 -25.84 10.91
C ASN A 128 -0.54 -25.10 9.85
N MET A 129 -1.17 -24.18 9.09
CA MET A 129 -0.48 -23.26 8.18
C MET A 129 0.42 -22.29 8.95
N SER A 130 0.01 -21.86 10.15
CA SER A 130 0.82 -21.01 11.04
C SER A 130 2.00 -21.74 11.70
N LEU A 131 1.99 -23.08 11.76
CA LEU A 131 2.99 -23.92 12.43
C LEU A 131 3.99 -24.59 11.46
N GLY A 132 3.99 -24.22 10.17
CA GLY A 132 5.06 -24.58 9.22
C GLY A 132 5.20 -26.05 8.84
N MET A 133 4.19 -26.90 9.11
CA MET A 133 4.23 -28.35 8.83
C MET A 133 3.32 -28.74 7.66
N SER A 134 3.56 -28.18 6.46
CA SER A 134 2.98 -28.73 5.23
C SER A 134 3.98 -28.81 4.09
N SER A 135 4.17 -30.03 3.60
CA SER A 135 4.95 -30.47 2.45
C SER A 135 4.29 -30.11 1.10
N ASN A 136 3.93 -28.84 0.91
CA ASN A 136 3.39 -28.34 -0.36
C ASN A 136 4.38 -27.34 -0.98
N PRO A 137 5.05 -27.67 -2.11
CA PRO A 137 6.03 -26.79 -2.73
C PRO A 137 5.46 -25.48 -3.30
N ALA A 138 4.14 -25.37 -3.45
CA ALA A 138 3.47 -24.22 -4.04
C ALA A 138 3.08 -23.12 -3.03
N ALA A 139 3.17 -23.39 -1.71
CA ALA A 139 2.88 -22.42 -0.65
C ALA A 139 4.16 -21.81 -0.04
N LEU A 140 5.33 -22.11 -0.62
CA LEU A 140 6.66 -21.64 -0.19
C LEU A 140 7.00 -20.23 -0.68
N LEU A 141 6.04 -19.41 -1.08
CA LEU A 141 6.35 -17.99 -1.22
C LEU A 141 6.42 -17.42 0.20
N PRO A 142 7.56 -16.86 0.63
CA PRO A 142 7.58 -15.97 1.79
C PRO A 142 6.44 -14.96 1.64
N ASP A 143 5.86 -14.51 2.74
CA ASP A 143 4.86 -13.44 2.72
C ASP A 143 5.49 -12.17 2.10
N ALA A 144 5.45 -12.08 0.77
CA ALA A 144 6.07 -11.01 0.00
C ALA A 144 5.52 -9.65 0.43
N SER A 145 4.26 -9.63 0.87
CA SER A 145 3.64 -8.46 1.49
C SER A 145 4.36 -8.05 2.77
N GLY A 146 4.59 -9.00 3.69
CA GLY A 146 5.33 -8.75 4.94
C GLY A 146 6.75 -8.23 4.70
N GLU A 147 7.48 -8.84 3.77
CA GLU A 147 8.84 -8.41 3.40
C GLU A 147 8.85 -7.00 2.78
N ILE A 148 7.92 -6.70 1.86
CA ILE A 148 7.80 -5.38 1.23
C ILE A 148 7.47 -4.30 2.28
N LEU A 149 6.54 -4.58 3.18
CA LEU A 149 6.17 -3.66 4.27
C LEU A 149 7.35 -3.40 5.21
N GLN A 150 8.11 -4.43 5.56
CA GLN A 150 9.32 -4.29 6.37
C GLN A 150 10.37 -3.41 5.68
N GLN A 151 10.62 -3.61 4.39
CA GLN A 151 11.55 -2.78 3.63
C GLN A 151 11.08 -1.33 3.52
N LEU A 152 9.78 -1.09 3.36
CA LEU A 152 9.21 0.26 3.41
C LEU A 152 9.47 0.94 4.77
N ASP A 153 9.32 0.22 5.88
CA ASP A 153 9.57 0.78 7.21
C ASP A 153 11.05 1.10 7.45
N ILE A 154 11.96 0.23 6.99
CA ILE A 154 13.40 0.50 7.02
C ILE A 154 13.72 1.77 6.23
N LEU A 155 13.18 1.90 5.02
CA LEU A 155 13.38 3.09 4.18
C LEU A 155 12.79 4.35 4.80
N ARG A 156 11.64 4.27 5.47
CA ARG A 156 11.05 5.40 6.22
C ARG A 156 11.99 5.86 7.34
N GLN A 157 12.52 4.94 8.13
CA GLN A 157 13.48 5.26 9.21
C GLN A 157 14.74 5.93 8.64
N ARG A 158 15.34 5.35 7.59
CA ARG A 158 16.52 5.94 6.93
C ARG A 158 16.24 7.35 6.40
N THR A 159 15.06 7.57 5.81
CA THR A 159 14.64 8.88 5.29
C THR A 159 14.47 9.91 6.41
N GLN A 160 14.02 9.48 7.60
CA GLN A 160 13.94 10.34 8.77
C GLN A 160 15.34 10.70 9.30
N GLU A 161 16.24 9.72 9.41
CA GLU A 161 17.63 9.96 9.84
C GLU A 161 18.35 10.96 8.91
N THR A 162 18.23 10.81 7.60
CA THR A 162 18.84 11.75 6.64
C THR A 162 18.21 13.15 6.73
N SER A 163 16.91 13.23 7.08
CA SER A 163 16.26 14.52 7.35
C SER A 163 16.84 15.21 8.58
N GLU A 164 17.14 14.46 9.64
CA GLU A 164 17.73 15.00 10.87
C GLU A 164 19.18 15.45 10.64
N ASP A 165 19.96 14.65 9.91
CA ASP A 165 21.33 15.01 9.52
C ASP A 165 21.38 16.27 8.65
N LEU A 166 20.45 16.40 7.70
CA LEU A 166 20.31 17.60 6.87
C LEU A 166 19.99 18.83 7.72
N ARG A 167 19.08 18.71 8.69
CA ARG A 167 18.72 19.80 9.61
C ARG A 167 19.90 20.20 10.49
N ARG A 168 20.66 19.23 11.00
CA ARG A 168 21.90 19.48 11.76
C ARG A 168 22.93 20.21 10.89
N MET A 169 23.10 19.78 9.65
CA MET A 169 24.02 20.44 8.71
C MET A 169 23.64 21.90 8.42
N GLU A 170 22.34 22.20 8.29
CA GLU A 170 21.86 23.58 8.14
C GLU A 170 22.19 24.43 9.37
N GLN A 171 21.93 23.92 10.58
CA GLN A 171 22.25 24.61 11.84
C GLN A 171 23.74 24.91 11.97
N GLU A 172 24.61 23.97 11.62
CA GLU A 172 26.06 24.16 11.65
C GLU A 172 26.53 25.18 10.60
N GLN A 173 25.88 25.23 9.42
CA GLN A 173 26.16 26.28 8.43
C GLN A 173 25.72 27.67 8.90
N GLU A 174 24.58 27.78 9.59
CA GLU A 174 24.13 29.04 10.18
C GLU A 174 25.05 29.50 11.31
N ALA A 175 25.46 28.59 12.20
CA ALA A 175 26.43 28.86 13.24
C ALA A 175 27.76 29.36 12.65
N PHE A 176 28.24 28.70 11.60
CA PHE A 176 29.42 29.15 10.87
C PHE A 176 29.25 30.56 10.28
N ALA A 177 28.11 30.83 9.65
CA ALA A 177 27.85 32.13 9.03
C ALA A 177 27.89 33.27 10.07
N LEU A 178 27.40 33.03 11.29
CA LEU A 178 27.49 33.97 12.41
C LEU A 178 28.95 34.17 12.85
N GLU A 179 29.72 33.10 13.02
CA GLU A 179 31.14 33.22 13.40
C GLU A 179 31.98 33.93 12.32
N TYR A 180 31.69 33.69 11.04
CA TYR A 180 32.32 34.38 9.92
C TYR A 180 31.95 35.87 9.86
N HIS A 181 30.70 36.22 10.18
CA HIS A 181 30.27 37.61 10.27
C HIS A 181 31.01 38.35 11.39
N GLU A 182 31.19 37.73 12.56
CA GLU A 182 31.99 38.29 13.67
C GLU A 182 33.45 38.49 13.27
N LEU A 183 34.05 37.55 12.52
CA LEU A 183 35.39 37.73 11.96
C LEU A 183 35.47 38.95 11.01
N THR A 184 34.47 39.11 10.15
CA THR A 184 34.39 40.25 9.22
C THR A 184 34.29 41.58 9.97
N LYS A 185 33.56 41.62 11.08
CA LYS A 185 33.45 42.79 11.97
C LYS A 185 34.78 43.10 12.66
N ILE A 186 35.51 42.08 13.14
CA ILE A 186 36.86 42.24 13.69
C ILE A 186 37.81 42.82 12.61
N GLN A 187 37.74 42.32 11.38
CA GLN A 187 38.52 42.82 10.25
C GLN A 187 38.22 44.32 9.98
N ALA A 188 36.95 44.71 9.92
CA ALA A 188 36.54 46.10 9.71
C ALA A 188 37.04 47.03 10.83
N ASN A 189 36.99 46.59 12.09
CA ASN A 189 37.52 47.34 13.23
C ASN A 189 39.03 47.53 13.13
N LEU A 190 39.78 46.50 12.70
CA LEU A 190 41.22 46.60 12.47
C LEU A 190 41.55 47.62 11.36
N THR A 191 40.81 47.61 10.26
CA THR A 191 40.98 48.59 9.16
C THR A 191 40.65 50.01 9.63
N HIS A 192 39.60 50.20 10.43
CA HIS A 192 39.26 51.51 10.98
C HIS A 192 40.34 52.05 11.93
N LEU A 193 40.91 51.18 12.77
CA LEU A 193 42.02 51.54 13.66
C LEU A 193 43.24 51.99 12.86
N GLN A 194 43.56 51.39 11.71
CA GLN A 194 44.70 51.83 10.89
C GLN A 194 44.63 53.31 10.45
N ASN A 195 43.43 53.86 10.27
CA ASN A 195 43.23 55.25 9.81
C ASN A 195 43.31 56.31 10.93
N GLN A 196 43.43 55.92 12.21
CA GLN A 196 43.52 56.86 13.34
C GLN A 196 44.96 57.19 13.73
N ALA A 197 45.17 58.35 14.38
CA ALA A 197 46.49 58.75 14.90
C ALA A 197 47.08 57.69 15.86
N PRO A 198 48.41 57.45 15.84
CA PRO A 198 49.04 56.45 16.68
C PRO A 198 49.00 56.81 18.17
N SER A 199 48.59 55.87 19.03
CA SER A 199 48.61 55.98 20.49
C SER A 199 48.95 54.63 21.14
N GLN A 200 49.51 54.64 22.36
CA GLN A 200 49.92 53.41 23.05
C GLN A 200 48.73 52.47 23.32
N GLN A 201 47.61 53.00 23.80
CA GLN A 201 46.36 52.24 24.04
C GLN A 201 45.79 51.62 22.77
N LYS A 202 45.91 52.31 21.62
CA LYS A 202 45.50 51.79 20.31
C LYS A 202 46.32 50.56 19.93
N ASN A 203 47.64 50.61 20.10
CA ASN A 203 48.53 49.50 19.73
C ASN A 203 48.24 48.22 20.55
N ASP A 204 47.92 48.37 21.83
CA ASP A 204 47.56 47.23 22.70
C ASP A 204 46.19 46.64 22.31
N PHE A 205 45.21 47.48 22.00
CA PHE A 205 43.88 47.04 21.52
C PHE A 205 43.96 46.37 20.14
N GLU A 206 44.78 46.89 19.23
CA GLU A 206 45.02 46.28 17.91
C GLU A 206 45.65 44.88 18.04
N LYS A 207 46.64 44.72 18.92
CA LYS A 207 47.24 43.40 19.21
C LYS A 207 46.21 42.41 19.72
N GLN A 208 45.35 42.80 20.66
CA GLN A 208 44.28 41.93 21.17
C GLN A 208 43.30 41.50 20.07
N LEU A 209 42.89 42.42 19.20
CA LEU A 209 42.01 42.11 18.07
C LEU A 209 42.67 41.17 17.05
N ARG A 210 43.97 41.31 16.78
CA ARG A 210 44.73 40.40 15.91
C ARG A 210 44.79 38.98 16.47
N ILE A 211 45.08 38.83 17.76
CA ILE A 211 45.08 37.51 18.42
C ILE A 211 43.68 36.87 18.37
N LYS A 212 42.63 37.66 18.66
CA LYS A 212 41.24 37.19 18.57
C LYS A 212 40.89 36.76 17.13
N LYS A 213 41.33 37.53 16.14
CA LYS A 213 41.16 37.20 14.72
C LYS A 213 41.83 35.87 14.36
N GLU A 214 43.12 35.69 14.69
CA GLU A 214 43.86 34.46 14.38
C GLU A 214 43.24 33.22 15.03
N MET A 215 42.82 33.31 16.30
CA MET A 215 42.11 32.20 16.96
C MET A 215 40.79 31.85 16.27
N SER A 216 40.00 32.86 15.92
CA SER A 216 38.73 32.66 15.22
C SER A 216 38.94 32.11 13.80
N GLU A 217 39.91 32.61 13.03
CA GLU A 217 40.25 32.08 11.70
C GLU A 217 40.72 30.62 11.78
N HIS A 218 41.55 30.28 12.77
CA HIS A 218 41.99 28.90 12.98
C HIS A 218 40.81 27.96 13.30
N LYS A 219 39.89 28.40 14.17
CA LYS A 219 38.67 27.66 14.51
C LYS A 219 37.78 27.43 13.29
N LEU A 220 37.53 28.47 12.48
CA LEU A 220 36.71 28.37 11.27
C LEU A 220 37.34 27.47 10.20
N ASN A 221 38.63 27.66 9.90
CA ASN A 221 39.30 26.95 8.81
C ASN A 221 39.51 25.46 9.10
N VAL A 222 39.93 25.11 10.32
CA VAL A 222 40.32 23.73 10.64
C VAL A 222 39.12 22.91 11.09
N LYS A 223 38.30 23.44 11.99
CA LYS A 223 37.27 22.65 12.66
C LYS A 223 35.96 22.64 11.88
N VAL A 224 35.44 23.84 11.57
CA VAL A 224 34.09 23.93 11.01
C VAL A 224 34.05 23.53 9.53
N LEU A 225 35.08 23.89 8.75
CA LEU A 225 35.15 23.49 7.34
C LEU A 225 35.28 21.96 7.18
N ALA A 226 36.15 21.32 7.97
CA ALA A 226 36.35 19.87 7.92
C ALA A 226 35.09 19.12 8.40
N GLU A 227 34.46 19.57 9.47
CA GLU A 227 33.24 18.97 10.03
C GLU A 227 32.04 19.10 9.07
N LEU A 228 31.81 20.29 8.48
CA LEU A 228 30.78 20.50 7.46
C LEU A 228 31.00 19.63 6.22
N LEU A 229 32.25 19.49 5.78
CA LEU A 229 32.60 18.62 4.65
C LEU A 229 32.33 17.15 4.96
N GLN A 230 32.70 16.69 6.15
CA GLN A 230 32.43 15.32 6.59
C GLN A 230 30.93 15.04 6.65
N MET A 231 30.13 15.96 7.19
CA MET A 231 28.67 15.85 7.22
C MET A 231 28.07 15.80 5.80
N ARG A 232 28.57 16.62 4.86
CA ARG A 232 28.13 16.59 3.45
C ARG A 232 28.41 15.23 2.78
N MET A 233 29.61 14.70 2.96
CA MET A 233 29.99 13.40 2.39
C MET A 233 29.18 12.26 3.00
N ALA A 234 29.03 12.26 4.33
CA ALA A 234 28.24 11.25 5.04
C ALA A 234 26.76 11.27 4.60
N LEU A 235 26.15 12.45 4.46
CA LEU A 235 24.78 12.58 3.98
C LEU A 235 24.63 12.07 2.54
N ALA A 236 25.59 12.40 1.66
CA ALA A 236 25.56 11.94 0.27
C ALA A 236 25.66 10.40 0.17
N GLU A 237 26.53 9.76 0.96
CA GLU A 237 26.64 8.30 0.97
C GLU A 237 25.38 7.64 1.56
N LYS A 238 24.82 8.18 2.64
CA LYS A 238 23.54 7.70 3.20
C LYS A 238 22.41 7.77 2.17
N HIS A 239 22.31 8.86 1.40
CA HIS A 239 21.34 8.98 0.32
C HIS A 239 21.60 7.95 -0.78
N LYS A 240 22.85 7.77 -1.20
CA LYS A 240 23.23 6.78 -2.23
C LYS A 240 22.81 5.36 -1.84
N GLU A 241 23.09 4.93 -0.61
CA GLU A 241 22.63 3.65 -0.08
C GLU A 241 21.10 3.55 -0.04
N THR A 242 20.43 4.62 0.39
CA THR A 242 18.96 4.66 0.46
C THR A 242 18.34 4.58 -0.93
N LEU A 243 18.92 5.23 -1.95
CA LEU A 243 18.47 5.12 -3.33
C LEU A 243 18.64 3.72 -3.90
N MET A 244 19.75 3.03 -3.60
CA MET A 244 19.92 1.62 -4.00
C MET A 244 18.85 0.72 -3.38
N LEU A 245 18.51 0.92 -2.11
CA LEU A 245 17.45 0.16 -1.44
C LEU A 245 16.06 0.47 -2.03
N ILE A 246 15.79 1.74 -2.34
CA ILE A 246 14.56 2.16 -3.04
C ILE A 246 14.48 1.49 -4.41
N GLU A 247 15.56 1.47 -5.18
CA GLU A 247 15.61 0.85 -6.51
C GLU A 247 15.29 -0.64 -6.45
N ASN A 248 15.90 -1.38 -5.52
CA ASN A 248 15.63 -2.80 -5.31
C ASN A 248 14.17 -3.07 -4.91
N LEU A 249 13.62 -2.27 -3.99
CA LEU A 249 12.24 -2.41 -3.56
C LEU A 249 11.25 -2.04 -4.67
N GLN A 250 11.56 -1.00 -5.44
CA GLN A 250 10.78 -0.57 -6.59
C GLN A 250 10.76 -1.67 -7.67
N ALA A 251 11.90 -2.30 -7.97
CA ALA A 251 11.95 -3.45 -8.88
C ALA A 251 11.10 -4.61 -8.36
N ARG A 252 11.19 -4.95 -7.07
CA ARG A 252 10.36 -5.99 -6.46
C ARG A 252 8.86 -5.71 -6.58
N VAL A 253 8.43 -4.48 -6.31
CA VAL A 253 7.01 -4.10 -6.36
C VAL A 253 6.51 -4.01 -7.81
N LEU A 254 7.29 -3.42 -8.71
CA LEU A 254 6.86 -3.15 -10.09
C LEU A 254 7.09 -4.32 -11.03
N ASP A 255 8.25 -4.95 -11.00
CA ASP A 255 8.66 -5.97 -11.97
C ASP A 255 8.23 -7.37 -11.56
N ASP A 256 8.03 -7.63 -10.26
CA ASP A 256 7.51 -8.91 -9.79
C ASP A 256 6.00 -8.82 -9.48
N GLU A 257 5.61 -8.06 -8.45
CA GLU A 257 4.22 -8.09 -7.94
C GLU A 257 3.22 -7.45 -8.92
N LEU A 258 3.53 -6.28 -9.48
CA LEU A 258 2.63 -5.62 -10.42
C LEU A 258 2.59 -6.35 -11.78
N ILE A 259 3.71 -6.90 -12.27
CA ILE A 259 3.68 -7.74 -13.48
C ILE A 259 2.90 -9.04 -13.23
N ARG A 260 3.08 -9.67 -12.07
CA ARG A 260 2.29 -10.84 -11.66
C ARG A 260 0.80 -10.51 -11.65
N TRP A 261 0.40 -9.40 -11.06
CA TRP A 261 -0.99 -8.93 -11.07
C TRP A 261 -1.51 -8.74 -12.50
N LYS A 262 -0.73 -8.09 -13.38
CA LYS A 262 -1.11 -7.92 -14.80
C LYS A 262 -1.28 -9.26 -15.52
N ARG A 263 -0.41 -10.24 -15.23
CA ARG A 263 -0.50 -11.60 -15.79
C ARG A 263 -1.72 -12.34 -15.28
N GLU A 264 -2.03 -12.26 -13.99
CA GLU A 264 -3.23 -12.85 -13.40
C GLU A 264 -4.50 -12.21 -13.99
N GLN A 265 -4.53 -10.90 -14.18
CA GLN A 265 -5.62 -10.19 -14.87
C GLN A 265 -5.79 -10.67 -16.32
N GLN A 266 -4.69 -10.91 -17.04
CA GLN A 266 -4.74 -11.45 -18.40
C GLN A 266 -5.34 -12.87 -18.43
N LEU A 267 -4.94 -13.74 -17.50
CA LEU A 267 -5.49 -15.09 -17.38
C LEU A 267 -6.96 -15.10 -16.95
N ALA A 268 -7.38 -14.12 -16.15
CA ALA A 268 -8.78 -13.91 -15.79
C ALA A 268 -9.67 -13.67 -17.02
N GLY A 269 -9.13 -13.01 -18.05
CA GLY A 269 -9.79 -12.85 -19.34
C GLY A 269 -10.12 -14.18 -20.03
N ASN A 270 -9.38 -15.26 -19.70
CA ASN A 270 -9.60 -16.61 -20.20
C ASN A 270 -10.47 -17.46 -19.26
N GLY A 271 -11.05 -16.87 -18.20
CA GLY A 271 -11.95 -17.55 -17.27
C GLY A 271 -11.29 -18.12 -16.01
N VAL A 272 -10.00 -17.85 -15.77
CA VAL A 272 -9.34 -18.23 -14.50
C VAL A 272 -9.89 -17.36 -13.36
N PRO A 273 -10.23 -17.93 -12.19
CA PRO A 273 -10.62 -17.13 -11.02
C PRO A 273 -9.55 -16.09 -10.68
N PHE A 274 -9.99 -14.84 -10.46
CA PHE A 274 -9.10 -13.72 -10.20
C PHE A 274 -9.42 -13.04 -8.88
N HIS A 275 -8.44 -13.01 -7.99
CA HIS A 275 -8.49 -12.29 -6.73
C HIS A 275 -7.54 -11.11 -6.81
N SER A 276 -8.08 -9.92 -7.09
CA SER A 276 -7.26 -8.71 -7.19
C SER A 276 -6.76 -8.27 -5.81
N ASN A 277 -5.43 -8.20 -5.64
CA ASN A 277 -4.75 -7.58 -4.51
C ASN A 277 -4.24 -6.16 -4.85
N LEU A 278 -4.85 -5.51 -5.85
CA LEU A 278 -4.37 -4.23 -6.38
C LEU A 278 -4.29 -3.13 -5.32
N ASP A 279 -5.19 -3.14 -4.32
CA ASP A 279 -5.17 -2.16 -3.25
C ASP A 279 -3.92 -2.31 -2.36
N SER A 280 -3.45 -3.54 -2.10
CA SER A 280 -2.18 -3.77 -1.39
C SER A 280 -0.98 -3.28 -2.22
N ILE A 281 -0.98 -3.54 -3.52
CA ILE A 281 0.06 -3.02 -4.42
C ILE A 281 0.02 -1.48 -4.46
N GLN A 282 -1.18 -0.87 -4.44
CA GLN A 282 -1.32 0.58 -4.33
C GLN A 282 -0.68 1.10 -3.05
N GLU A 283 -0.93 0.48 -1.89
CA GLU A 283 -0.31 0.90 -0.63
C GLU A 283 1.22 0.87 -0.69
N TRP A 284 1.80 -0.16 -1.33
CA TRP A 284 3.26 -0.24 -1.50
C TRP A 284 3.79 0.84 -2.45
N CYS A 285 3.09 1.08 -3.57
CA CYS A 285 3.46 2.13 -4.54
C CYS A 285 3.34 3.53 -3.91
N GLU A 286 2.29 3.77 -3.11
CA GLU A 286 2.09 5.01 -2.37
C GLU A 286 3.20 5.24 -1.33
N GLY A 287 3.58 4.20 -0.59
CA GLY A 287 4.70 4.23 0.35
C GLY A 287 6.03 4.55 -0.34
N LEU A 288 6.32 3.89 -1.46
CA LEU A 288 7.50 4.18 -2.29
C LEU A 288 7.48 5.62 -2.81
N ALA A 289 6.34 6.10 -3.33
CA ALA A 289 6.20 7.45 -3.85
C ALA A 289 6.49 8.51 -2.78
N GLU A 290 5.99 8.32 -1.56
CA GLU A 290 6.25 9.20 -0.43
C GLU A 290 7.74 9.23 -0.05
N ILE A 291 8.36 8.06 0.08
CA ILE A 291 9.81 7.93 0.42
C ILE A 291 10.68 8.58 -0.67
N ILE A 292 10.42 8.29 -1.95
CA ILE A 292 11.15 8.88 -3.09
C ILE A 292 10.97 10.39 -3.09
N TRP A 293 9.76 10.88 -2.86
CA TRP A 293 9.49 12.32 -2.85
C TRP A 293 10.21 13.05 -1.72
N LEU A 294 10.19 12.50 -0.49
CA LEU A 294 10.89 13.08 0.65
C LEU A 294 12.41 13.10 0.44
N ASN A 295 12.99 12.00 -0.03
CA ASN A 295 14.42 11.96 -0.36
C ASN A 295 14.78 12.98 -1.47
N ARG A 296 13.89 13.20 -2.44
CA ARG A 296 14.09 14.20 -3.51
C ARG A 296 14.12 15.61 -2.95
N GLN A 297 13.24 15.93 -2.01
CA GLN A 297 13.26 17.22 -1.32
C GLN A 297 14.55 17.40 -0.52
N GLN A 298 14.98 16.38 0.22
CA GLN A 298 16.22 16.43 1.00
C GLN A 298 17.47 16.62 0.11
N ILE A 299 17.57 15.90 -1.01
CA ILE A 299 18.69 16.05 -1.97
C ILE A 299 18.71 17.46 -2.58
N LYS A 300 17.55 18.02 -2.97
CA LYS A 300 17.47 19.40 -3.47
C LYS A 300 17.86 20.42 -2.41
N GLU A 301 17.50 20.17 -1.16
CA GLU A 301 17.86 21.05 -0.06
C GLU A 301 19.35 20.98 0.28
N ALA A 302 19.95 19.78 0.22
CA ALA A 302 21.40 19.62 0.31
C ALA A 302 22.14 20.38 -0.81
N GLU A 303 21.60 20.36 -2.04
CA GLU A 303 22.10 21.16 -3.16
C GLU A 303 22.00 22.67 -2.87
N ARG A 304 20.88 23.14 -2.32
CA ARG A 304 20.68 24.54 -1.89
C ARG A 304 21.69 24.96 -0.82
N LEU A 305 21.88 24.14 0.23
CA LEU A 305 22.83 24.40 1.31
C LEU A 305 24.27 24.44 0.79
N ARG A 306 24.60 23.55 -0.15
CA ARG A 306 25.90 23.58 -0.82
C ARG A 306 26.10 24.85 -1.65
N ALA A 307 25.09 25.30 -2.39
CA ALA A 307 25.18 26.53 -3.19
C ALA A 307 25.35 27.79 -2.32
N LYS A 308 24.72 27.84 -1.14
CA LYS A 308 24.90 28.93 -0.17
C LYS A 308 26.32 28.97 0.41
N PHE A 309 26.98 27.82 0.51
CA PHE A 309 28.31 27.72 1.08
C PHE A 309 29.25 26.85 0.22
N PRO A 310 29.82 27.44 -0.85
CA PRO A 310 30.74 26.74 -1.75
C PRO A 310 32.09 26.56 -1.06
N ILE A 311 32.33 25.36 -0.54
CA ILE A 311 33.65 24.99 -0.04
C ILE A 311 34.47 24.59 -1.26
N MET A 312 35.44 25.42 -1.67
CA MET A 312 36.34 25.06 -2.76
C MET A 312 37.13 23.81 -2.36
N GLN A 313 36.82 22.69 -3.00
CA GLN A 313 37.62 21.48 -2.92
C GLN A 313 38.18 21.18 -4.32
N ALA A 314 39.51 21.14 -4.42
CA ALA A 314 40.19 20.84 -5.68
C ALA A 314 39.97 19.41 -6.18
N ASN A 315 39.54 18.47 -5.33
CA ASN A 315 39.67 17.03 -5.59
C ASN A 315 38.43 16.16 -5.29
N ASN A 316 37.24 16.72 -5.03
CA ASN A 316 36.09 15.91 -4.63
C ASN A 316 35.02 15.81 -5.73
N THR A 317 34.65 14.59 -6.10
CA THR A 317 33.54 14.31 -7.01
C THR A 317 32.24 14.64 -6.32
N ASP A 318 31.53 15.63 -6.83
CA ASP A 318 30.22 16.01 -6.32
C ASP A 318 29.17 14.96 -6.70
N HIS A 319 28.68 14.21 -5.71
CA HIS A 319 27.73 13.13 -5.91
C HIS A 319 26.26 13.62 -5.96
N VAL A 320 25.97 14.85 -5.51
CA VAL A 320 24.59 15.37 -5.39
C VAL A 320 23.85 15.44 -6.75
N PRO A 321 24.47 15.90 -7.86
CA PRO A 321 23.81 15.90 -9.17
C PRO A 321 23.45 14.51 -9.68
N ALA A 322 24.32 13.51 -9.41
CA ALA A 322 24.05 12.12 -9.78
C ALA A 322 22.87 11.56 -8.98
N LEU A 323 22.82 11.82 -7.67
CA LEU A 323 21.69 11.44 -6.80
C LEU A 323 20.37 12.07 -7.26
N ASN A 324 20.40 13.36 -7.65
CA ASN A 324 19.22 14.05 -8.15
C ASN A 324 18.73 13.46 -9.49
N THR A 325 19.66 13.04 -10.35
CA THR A 325 19.32 12.34 -11.61
C THR A 325 18.69 10.98 -11.32
N GLN A 326 19.31 10.16 -10.48
CA GLN A 326 18.84 8.82 -10.12
C GLN A 326 17.44 8.87 -9.48
N ILE A 327 17.23 9.76 -8.51
CA ILE A 327 15.91 9.86 -7.86
C ILE A 327 14.82 10.41 -8.78
N THR A 328 15.18 11.24 -9.76
CA THR A 328 14.24 11.69 -10.81
C THR A 328 13.82 10.52 -11.70
N GLN A 329 14.76 9.64 -12.05
CA GLN A 329 14.50 8.43 -12.85
C GLN A 329 13.61 7.45 -12.10
N LEU A 330 13.91 7.19 -10.81
CA LEU A 330 13.09 6.34 -9.95
C LEU A 330 11.64 6.85 -9.87
N LEU A 331 11.45 8.15 -9.62
CA LEU A 331 10.12 8.75 -9.59
C LEU A 331 9.40 8.66 -10.94
N SER A 332 10.11 8.94 -12.04
CA SER A 332 9.54 8.86 -13.39
C SER A 332 9.08 7.43 -13.71
N SER A 333 9.94 6.44 -13.45
CA SER A 333 9.64 5.02 -13.64
C SER A 333 8.46 4.56 -12.77
N LEU A 334 8.39 5.01 -11.52
CA LEU A 334 7.28 4.66 -10.63
C LEU A 334 5.96 5.22 -11.17
N VAL A 335 5.93 6.49 -11.59
CA VAL A 335 4.72 7.13 -12.11
C VAL A 335 4.27 6.49 -13.43
N THR A 336 5.18 6.22 -14.36
CA THR A 336 4.83 5.64 -15.66
C THR A 336 4.38 4.19 -15.54
N SER A 337 5.04 3.38 -14.71
CA SER A 337 4.73 1.95 -14.55
C SER A 337 3.43 1.69 -13.78
N THR A 338 3.02 2.62 -12.90
CA THR A 338 1.81 2.52 -12.07
C THR A 338 0.56 3.12 -12.71
N PHE A 339 0.66 3.65 -13.92
CA PHE A 339 -0.50 3.97 -14.76
C PHE A 339 -0.97 2.71 -15.47
N ILE A 340 -2.06 2.11 -14.98
CA ILE A 340 -2.49 0.77 -15.38
C ILE A 340 -3.96 0.70 -15.77
N ILE A 341 -4.32 -0.32 -16.54
CA ILE A 341 -5.71 -0.63 -16.87
C ILE A 341 -6.26 -1.56 -15.77
N GLU A 342 -7.13 -1.03 -14.92
CA GLU A 342 -7.79 -1.78 -13.84
C GLU A 342 -8.91 -2.68 -14.36
N ARG A 343 -9.72 -2.17 -15.30
CA ARG A 343 -10.72 -2.97 -16.02
C ARG A 343 -10.42 -2.94 -17.50
N GLN A 344 -10.01 -4.09 -18.03
CA GLN A 344 -9.74 -4.27 -19.45
C GLN A 344 -11.04 -4.14 -20.26
N PRO A 345 -10.97 -3.57 -21.48
CA PRO A 345 -12.06 -3.70 -22.44
C PRO A 345 -12.26 -5.18 -22.84
N PRO A 346 -13.44 -5.58 -23.33
CA PRO A 346 -13.67 -6.92 -23.85
C PRO A 346 -12.66 -7.26 -24.95
N GLN A 347 -12.09 -8.48 -24.91
CA GLN A 347 -11.13 -8.94 -25.91
C GLN A 347 -11.75 -9.06 -27.32
N VAL A 348 -13.03 -9.40 -27.38
CA VAL A 348 -13.81 -9.44 -28.62
C VAL A 348 -14.86 -8.34 -28.56
N MET A 349 -14.75 -7.39 -29.48
CA MET A 349 -15.66 -6.24 -29.56
C MET A 349 -16.44 -6.31 -30.87
N LYS A 350 -17.74 -5.98 -30.78
CA LYS A 350 -18.60 -5.79 -31.95
C LYS A 350 -18.65 -4.30 -32.29
N THR A 351 -18.60 -3.95 -33.57
CA THR A 351 -18.77 -2.57 -34.03
C THR A 351 -20.11 -1.99 -33.56
N ASN A 352 -20.13 -0.69 -33.26
CA ASN A 352 -21.31 0.03 -32.76
C ASN A 352 -21.86 -0.52 -31.43
N THR A 353 -21.06 -1.28 -30.68
CA THR A 353 -21.42 -1.70 -29.32
C THR A 353 -20.66 -0.91 -28.28
N ARG A 354 -21.34 -0.61 -27.18
CA ARG A 354 -20.75 0.08 -26.04
C ARG A 354 -19.91 -0.89 -25.23
N PHE A 355 -18.75 -0.44 -24.81
CA PHE A 355 -17.89 -1.18 -23.90
C PHE A 355 -17.31 -0.24 -22.85
N THR A 356 -16.76 -0.82 -21.80
CA THR A 356 -16.18 -0.05 -20.69
C THR A 356 -14.73 -0.43 -20.49
N ALA A 357 -13.91 0.55 -20.16
CA ALA A 357 -12.55 0.35 -19.69
C ALA A 357 -12.32 1.27 -18.48
N MET A 358 -11.42 0.87 -17.59
CA MET A 358 -11.07 1.67 -16.41
C MET A 358 -9.56 1.73 -16.28
N VAL A 359 -9.04 2.92 -16.11
CA VAL A 359 -7.61 3.19 -15.94
C VAL A 359 -7.40 3.82 -14.57
N ARG A 360 -6.36 3.40 -13.86
CA ARG A 360 -6.03 3.84 -12.50
C ARG A 360 -4.56 4.21 -12.43
N LEU A 361 -4.25 5.27 -11.70
CA LEU A 361 -2.88 5.66 -11.33
C LEU A 361 -2.67 5.36 -9.85
N LEU A 362 -1.86 4.36 -9.53
CA LEU A 362 -1.71 3.89 -8.14
C LEU A 362 -1.05 4.92 -7.23
N VAL A 363 -0.17 5.78 -7.76
CA VAL A 363 0.52 6.83 -6.99
C VAL A 363 -0.20 8.17 -6.94
N GLY A 364 -1.36 8.29 -7.60
CA GLY A 364 -2.04 9.56 -7.84
C GLY A 364 -2.56 10.25 -6.57
N GLY A 365 -2.89 9.48 -5.53
CA GLY A 365 -3.33 9.99 -4.23
C GLY A 365 -2.21 10.75 -3.50
N LYS A 366 -1.05 10.12 -3.35
CA LYS A 366 0.10 10.66 -2.59
C LYS A 366 0.86 11.77 -3.30
N LEU A 367 0.96 11.73 -4.62
CA LEU A 367 1.64 12.76 -5.41
C LEU A 367 0.77 14.01 -5.65
N ASN A 368 -0.41 14.11 -5.02
CA ASN A 368 -1.36 15.21 -5.18
C ASN A 368 -1.76 15.50 -6.63
N VAL A 369 -1.67 14.50 -7.52
CA VAL A 369 -2.01 14.64 -8.95
C VAL A 369 -3.49 15.03 -9.13
N HIS A 370 -4.34 14.68 -8.18
CA HIS A 370 -5.74 15.10 -8.13
C HIS A 370 -5.96 16.61 -8.04
N MET A 371 -4.95 17.41 -7.65
CA MET A 371 -5.05 18.87 -7.63
C MET A 371 -5.04 19.48 -9.04
N THR A 372 -4.46 18.77 -10.02
CA THR A 372 -4.50 19.11 -11.44
C THR A 372 -4.77 17.83 -12.23
N PRO A 373 -6.02 17.35 -12.24
CA PRO A 373 -6.34 16.03 -12.74
C PRO A 373 -6.02 15.93 -14.24
N PRO A 374 -5.17 14.97 -14.65
CA PRO A 374 -4.78 14.84 -16.04
C PRO A 374 -5.96 14.34 -16.89
N GLN A 375 -5.93 14.73 -18.17
CA GLN A 375 -6.81 14.15 -19.18
C GLN A 375 -6.16 12.89 -19.75
N VAL A 376 -6.96 11.84 -19.85
CA VAL A 376 -6.58 10.55 -20.44
C VAL A 376 -7.38 10.39 -21.73
N THR A 377 -6.67 10.07 -22.82
CA THR A 377 -7.28 9.81 -24.13
C THR A 377 -7.01 8.37 -24.52
N VAL A 378 -8.07 7.69 -24.99
CA VAL A 378 -8.03 6.33 -25.51
C VAL A 378 -7.94 6.39 -27.04
N SER A 379 -7.04 5.59 -27.60
CA SER A 379 -6.93 5.39 -29.04
C SER A 379 -6.78 3.90 -29.33
N ILE A 380 -7.30 3.47 -30.48
CA ILE A 380 -7.08 2.13 -31.00
C ILE A 380 -5.98 2.22 -32.05
N ILE A 381 -5.02 1.33 -31.91
CA ILE A 381 -3.86 1.22 -32.79
C ILE A 381 -3.78 -0.22 -33.30
N SER A 382 -3.22 -0.39 -34.49
CA SER A 382 -2.92 -1.71 -35.03
C SER A 382 -1.69 -2.31 -34.33
N GLU A 383 -1.51 -3.63 -34.49
CA GLU A 383 -0.32 -4.33 -33.96
C GLU A 383 0.98 -3.75 -34.52
N GLN A 384 0.99 -3.36 -35.81
CA GLN A 384 2.17 -2.74 -36.44
C GLN A 384 2.50 -1.38 -35.80
N GLN A 385 1.48 -0.57 -35.51
CA GLN A 385 1.63 0.71 -34.82
C GLN A 385 2.14 0.51 -33.39
N ALA A 386 1.59 -0.47 -32.66
CA ALA A 386 2.06 -0.83 -31.32
C ALA A 386 3.53 -1.26 -31.31
N ASN A 387 3.95 -2.11 -32.26
CA ASN A 387 5.34 -2.54 -32.41
C ASN A 387 6.29 -1.38 -32.75
N THR A 388 5.81 -0.36 -33.46
CA THR A 388 6.58 0.84 -33.80
C THR A 388 6.71 1.78 -32.60
N LEU A 389 5.63 1.93 -31.83
CA LEU A 389 5.62 2.70 -30.57
C LEU A 389 6.63 2.18 -29.55
N LEU A 390 6.70 0.86 -29.38
CA LEU A 390 7.65 0.23 -28.46
C LEU A 390 9.12 0.49 -28.83
N LYS A 391 9.41 0.84 -30.10
CA LYS A 391 10.77 1.09 -30.59
C LYS A 391 11.15 2.57 -30.61
N ASN A 392 10.21 3.47 -30.88
CA ASN A 392 10.49 4.88 -31.19
C ASN A 392 9.84 5.88 -30.21
N ASP A 393 9.11 5.42 -29.19
CA ASP A 393 8.53 6.20 -28.07
C ASP A 393 7.59 7.35 -28.48
N LYS A 394 7.30 7.50 -29.78
CA LYS A 394 6.46 8.56 -30.33
C LYS A 394 5.51 8.00 -31.38
N MET A 395 4.23 8.25 -31.15
CA MET A 395 3.17 8.06 -32.14
C MET A 395 3.14 9.27 -33.09
N ALA A 396 3.11 9.05 -34.40
CA ALA A 396 2.74 10.11 -35.33
C ALA A 396 1.31 10.54 -35.02
N LYS A 397 1.09 11.84 -34.73
CA LYS A 397 -0.25 12.37 -34.44
C LYS A 397 -1.17 12.13 -35.64
N GLY A 398 -2.24 11.35 -35.45
CA GLY A 398 -3.29 11.13 -36.46
C GLY A 398 -3.45 9.70 -36.97
N GLU A 399 -2.57 8.77 -36.61
CA GLU A 399 -2.63 7.37 -37.08
C GLU A 399 -3.41 6.44 -36.12
N ALA A 400 -4.66 6.74 -35.79
CA ALA A 400 -5.51 5.77 -35.10
C ALA A 400 -6.10 4.78 -36.11
N SER A 401 -6.11 3.48 -35.78
CA SER A 401 -6.65 2.42 -36.66
C SER A 401 -8.19 2.27 -36.58
N GLY A 402 -8.88 3.25 -35.99
CA GLY A 402 -10.33 3.31 -35.84
C GLY A 402 -10.77 4.51 -35.00
N GLU A 403 -12.03 4.92 -35.14
CA GLU A 403 -12.60 6.01 -34.35
C GLU A 403 -13.27 5.47 -33.08
N ILE A 404 -13.01 6.13 -31.95
CA ILE A 404 -13.66 5.82 -30.68
C ILE A 404 -14.41 7.07 -30.24
N LEU A 405 -15.71 6.92 -30.01
CA LEU A 405 -16.52 7.98 -29.42
C LEU A 405 -16.33 8.02 -27.90
N ASN A 406 -16.31 9.23 -27.33
CA ASN A 406 -16.09 9.51 -25.90
C ASN A 406 -14.74 9.01 -25.38
N ASN A 407 -13.69 9.16 -26.19
CA ASN A 407 -12.38 8.60 -25.92
C ASN A 407 -11.52 9.43 -24.95
N THR A 408 -11.92 10.64 -24.59
CA THR A 408 -11.19 11.48 -23.62
C THR A 408 -11.97 11.60 -22.32
N GLY A 409 -11.28 11.44 -21.19
CA GLY A 409 -11.84 11.56 -19.85
C GLY A 409 -10.82 12.13 -18.88
N THR A 410 -11.28 12.94 -17.92
CA THR A 410 -10.44 13.48 -16.86
C THR A 410 -10.36 12.47 -15.71
N MET A 411 -9.18 12.28 -15.12
CA MET A 411 -9.04 11.42 -13.95
C MET A 411 -9.75 12.02 -12.73
N GLU A 412 -10.49 11.19 -12.01
CA GLU A 412 -11.25 11.58 -10.83
C GLU A 412 -10.70 10.89 -9.58
N TYR A 413 -10.55 11.65 -8.50
CA TYR A 413 -10.10 11.14 -7.22
C TYR A 413 -11.27 10.79 -6.32
N GLN A 414 -11.39 9.51 -5.98
CA GLN A 414 -12.41 9.00 -5.07
C GLN A 414 -11.87 8.99 -3.64
N LYS A 415 -12.34 9.91 -2.80
CA LYS A 415 -11.85 10.06 -1.41
C LYS A 415 -12.08 8.83 -0.53
N ALA A 416 -13.19 8.10 -0.75
CA ALA A 416 -13.54 6.93 0.05
C ALA A 416 -12.58 5.75 -0.16
N SER A 417 -12.15 5.52 -1.40
CA SER A 417 -11.26 4.42 -1.79
C SER A 417 -9.80 4.86 -1.97
N ARG A 418 -9.52 6.17 -1.92
CA ARG A 418 -8.21 6.80 -2.23
C ARG A 418 -7.72 6.49 -3.65
N GLN A 419 -8.63 6.29 -4.59
CA GLN A 419 -8.30 5.89 -5.96
C GLN A 419 -8.33 7.09 -6.90
N LEU A 420 -7.27 7.27 -7.70
CA LEU A 420 -7.28 8.17 -8.84
C LEU A 420 -7.51 7.34 -10.12
N SER A 421 -8.71 7.42 -10.69
CA SER A 421 -9.09 6.61 -11.83
C SER A 421 -9.97 7.37 -12.83
N VAL A 422 -10.06 6.84 -14.04
CA VAL A 422 -11.01 7.28 -15.06
C VAL A 422 -11.71 6.05 -15.61
N SER A 423 -13.05 6.11 -15.66
CA SER A 423 -13.86 5.06 -16.28
C SER A 423 -14.42 5.57 -17.60
N PHE A 424 -14.14 4.84 -18.66
CA PHE A 424 -14.63 5.15 -20.00
C PHE A 424 -15.84 4.31 -20.34
N ARG A 425 -16.82 4.95 -20.98
CA ARG A 425 -17.92 4.29 -21.70
C ARG A 425 -17.75 4.59 -23.18
N LEU A 426 -17.05 3.68 -23.86
CA LEU A 426 -16.59 3.84 -25.23
C LEU A 426 -17.57 3.19 -26.19
N THR A 427 -17.63 3.72 -27.41
CA THR A 427 -18.30 3.05 -28.53
C THR A 427 -17.30 2.96 -29.66
N LEU A 428 -17.10 1.73 -30.16
CA LEU A 428 -16.20 1.46 -31.27
C LEU A 428 -16.91 1.78 -32.59
N ASP A 429 -16.43 2.80 -33.30
CA ASP A 429 -16.83 3.07 -34.68
C ASP A 429 -15.65 2.77 -35.61
N LEU A 430 -15.56 1.50 -36.04
CA LEU A 430 -14.66 1.13 -37.11
C LEU A 430 -15.32 1.56 -38.43
N GLN A 431 -15.01 2.76 -38.91
CA GLN A 431 -15.05 2.99 -40.34
C GLN A 431 -14.01 2.05 -40.95
N LEU A 432 -14.47 0.92 -41.49
CA LEU A 432 -13.65 0.11 -42.39
C LEU A 432 -13.08 1.07 -43.42
N ILE A 433 -11.76 1.25 -43.43
CA ILE A 433 -11.07 1.78 -44.59
C ILE A 433 -11.36 0.76 -45.68
N SER A 434 -12.40 1.00 -46.45
CA SER A 434 -12.88 0.16 -47.53
C SER A 434 -11.97 0.34 -48.73
N ASP A 435 -10.71 -0.03 -48.58
CA ASP A 435 -9.77 -0.25 -49.66
C ASP A 435 -9.19 -1.64 -49.42
N PHE A 436 -9.23 -2.51 -50.44
CA PHE A 436 -8.99 -3.96 -50.41
C PHE A 436 -10.22 -4.82 -50.09
N ILE A 437 -11.13 -4.94 -51.06
CA ILE A 437 -11.39 -6.19 -51.79
C ILE A 437 -12.05 -5.77 -53.11
N ARG A 438 -11.22 -5.53 -54.13
CA ARG A 438 -11.68 -5.55 -55.53
C ARG A 438 -11.33 -6.94 -56.03
N VAL A 439 -12.31 -7.85 -55.96
CA VAL A 439 -12.23 -9.15 -56.62
C VAL A 439 -12.02 -8.90 -58.11
N ARG A 440 -10.94 -9.42 -58.67
CA ARG A 440 -10.85 -9.74 -60.10
C ARG A 440 -10.89 -11.25 -60.22
#